data_AF-A0A972CLV2-F1
#
_entry.id   AF-A0A972CLV2-F1
#
_cell.length_a   1.000
_cell.length_b   1.000
_cell.length_c   1.000
_cell.angle_alpha   90.00
_cell.angle_beta   90.00
_cell.angle_gamma   90.00
#
_symmetry.space_group_name_H-M   'P 1'
#
loop_
_entity.id
_entity.type
_entity.pdbx_description
1 polymer ?
#
loop_
_entity_poly.entity_id
_entity_poly.type
_entity_poly.pdbx_seq_one_letter_code
_entity_poly.pdbx_strand_id
1 'polypeptide(L)' 'MPLVGSKPEKGIYKCIVCDQKVTVDYRNPILNFCPKCDGINFIKMEGDF' A
#
# COMPACT_ATOMS: atom_id res chain seq x y z
N MET A 1 0.81 9.08 -6.08
CA MET A 1 0.02 8.31 -5.09
C MET A 1 -0.39 7.01 -5.75
N PRO A 2 0.12 5.85 -5.31
CA PRO A 2 -0.27 4.57 -5.87
C PRO A 2 -1.72 4.23 -5.53
N LEU A 3 -2.43 3.63 -6.49
CA LEU A 3 -3.83 3.21 -6.41
C LEU A 3 -3.93 1.68 -6.38
N VAL A 4 -5.06 1.16 -5.92
CA VAL A 4 -5.38 -0.28 -6.02
C VAL A 4 -5.23 -0.77 -7.45
N GLY A 5 -4.71 -2.00 -7.60
CA GLY A 5 -4.41 -2.60 -8.89
C GLY A 5 -3.08 -2.15 -9.50
N SER A 6 -2.42 -1.14 -8.92
CA SER A 6 -1.07 -0.73 -9.34
C SER A 6 -0.03 -1.72 -8.84
N LYS A 7 1.07 -1.86 -9.60
CA LYS A 7 2.29 -2.56 -9.18
C LYS A 7 3.37 -1.54 -8.80
N PRO A 8 3.31 -0.93 -7.60
CA PRO A 8 4.32 0.02 -7.19
C PRO A 8 5.62 -0.72 -6.80
N GLU A 9 6.67 0.05 -6.48
CA GLU A 9 7.89 -0.54 -5.94
C GLU A 9 7.62 -1.36 -4.68
N LYS A 10 8.51 -2.30 -4.36
CA LYS A 10 8.45 -3.00 -3.08
C LYS A 10 8.57 -2.00 -1.92
N GLY A 11 7.81 -2.24 -0.86
CA GLY A 11 7.82 -1.36 0.29
C GLY A 11 6.57 -1.50 1.15
N ILE A 12 6.57 -0.76 2.26
CA ILE A 12 5.40 -0.66 3.13
C ILE A 12 4.57 0.52 2.66
N TYR A 13 3.29 0.28 2.42
CA TYR A 13 2.32 1.27 1.99
C TYR A 13 1.32 1.52 3.13
N LYS A 14 1.03 2.79 3.40
CA LYS A 14 0.03 3.19 4.39
C LYS A 14 -1.23 3.67 3.69
N CYS A 15 -2.38 3.12 4.06
CA CYS A 15 -3.68 3.63 3.62
C CYS A 15 -3.90 5.04 4.19
N ILE A 16 -4.29 5.99 3.35
CA ILE A 16 -4.52 7.37 3.80
C ILE A 16 -5.81 7.54 4.61
N VAL A 17 -6.71 6.54 4.57
CA VAL A 17 -8.05 6.62 5.19
C VAL A 17 -8.03 6.12 6.63
N CYS A 18 -7.34 5.01 6.91
CA CYS A 18 -7.39 4.34 8.22
C CYS A 18 -6.01 4.01 8.80
N ASP A 19 -4.94 4.52 8.18
CA ASP A 19 -3.54 4.29 8.54
C ASP A 19 -3.06 2.83 8.50
N GLN A 20 -3.87 1.93 7.94
CA GLN A 20 -3.50 0.52 7.80
C GLN A 20 -2.26 0.37 6.91
N LYS A 21 -1.30 -0.43 7.39
CA LYS A 21 -0.08 -0.75 6.66
C LYS A 21 -0.28 -2.03 5.84
N VAL A 22 0.15 -2.00 4.58
CA VAL A 22 0.17 -3.13 3.64
C VAL A 22 1.55 -3.22 3.03
N THR A 23 2.12 -4.42 3.03
CA THR A 23 3.44 -4.68 2.44
C THR A 23 3.26 -5.13 1.00
N VAL A 24 4.00 -4.49 0.09
CA VAL A 24 4.12 -4.89 -1.32
C VAL A 24 5.48 -5.55 -1.51
N ASP A 25 5.46 -6.80 -1.95
CA ASP A 25 6.64 -7.65 -2.13
C ASP A 25 6.55 -8.38 -3.48
N TYR A 26 7.61 -9.09 -3.86
CA TYR A 26 7.64 -9.88 -5.11
C TYR A 26 6.51 -10.93 -5.21
N ARG A 27 6.03 -11.46 -4.07
CA ARG A 27 4.92 -12.43 -4.04
C ARG A 27 3.56 -11.77 -4.20
N ASN A 28 3.44 -10.52 -3.75
CA ASN A 28 2.21 -9.73 -3.79
C ASN A 28 2.55 -8.35 -4.36
N PRO A 29 2.84 -8.26 -5.67
CA PRO A 29 3.32 -7.03 -6.27
C PRO A 29 2.19 -6.01 -6.50
N ILE A 30 0.95 -6.34 -6.12
CA ILE A 30 -0.25 -5.54 -6.40
C ILE A 30 -0.77 -4.96 -5.08
N LEU A 31 -1.05 -3.65 -5.07
CA LEU A 31 -1.83 -3.04 -4.01
C LEU A 31 -3.29 -3.48 -4.13
N ASN A 32 -3.75 -4.30 -3.19
CA ASN A 32 -5.16 -4.63 -3.04
C ASN A 32 -5.90 -3.56 -2.24
N PHE A 33 -7.23 -3.65 -2.21
CA PHE A 33 -8.07 -2.83 -1.34
C PHE A 33 -7.61 -2.90 0.12
N CYS A 34 -7.75 -1.79 0.85
CA CYS A 34 -7.39 -1.77 2.25
C CYS A 34 -8.28 -2.77 3.03
N PRO A 35 -7.71 -3.74 3.77
CA PRO A 35 -8.49 -4.79 4.44
C PRO A 35 -9.33 -4.28 5.62
N LYS A 36 -9.19 -3.00 6.00
CA LYS A 36 -9.84 -2.41 7.17
C LYS A 36 -10.98 -1.46 6.81
N CYS A 37 -10.91 -0.81 5.65
CA CYS A 37 -11.87 0.23 5.27
C CYS A 37 -12.18 0.27 3.76
N ASP A 38 -11.72 -0.72 3.00
CA ASP A 38 -11.89 -0.80 1.54
C ASP A 38 -11.33 0.40 0.75
N GLY A 39 -10.49 1.21 1.40
CA GLY A 39 -9.82 2.36 0.79
C GLY A 39 -8.85 1.96 -0.33
N ILE A 40 -8.80 2.80 -1.37
CA ILE A 40 -7.97 2.55 -2.57
C ILE A 40 -6.69 3.37 -2.67
N ASN A 41 -6.51 4.33 -1.77
CA ASN A 41 -5.43 5.31 -1.81
C ASN A 41 -4.36 4.98 -0.76
N PHE A 42 -3.11 4.89 -1.21
CA PHE A 42 -1.97 4.56 -0.36
C PHE A 42 -0.81 5.53 -0.55
N ILE A 43 0.03 5.65 0.47
CA ILE A 43 1.33 6.33 0.41
C ILE A 43 2.44 5.35 0.73
N LYS A 44 3.54 5.38 -0.01
CA LYS A 44 4.74 4.60 0.31
C LYS A 44 5.33 5.19 1.59
N MET A 45 5.52 4.36 2.61
CA MET A 45 6.36 4.72 3.75
C MET A 45 7.79 4.45 3.28
N GLU A 46 8.47 5.50 2.82
CA GLU A 46 9.91 5.42 2.66
C GLU A 46 10.50 5.16 4.04
N GLY A 47 11.24 4.07 4.17
CA GLY A 47 11.92 3.75 5.41
C GLY A 47 12.98 4.80 5.65
N ASP A 48 12.72 5.70 6.60
CA ASP A 48 13.77 6.46 7.29
C ASP A 48 14.55 5.43 8.11
N PHE A 49 15.64 4.92 7.52
CA PHE A 49 16.64 4.08 8.17
C PHE A 49 17.84 4.94 8.55
#